data_AF-A0A920L3Y3-F1
#
_entry.id   AF-A0A920L3Y3-F1
#
_cell.length_a   1.000
_cell.length_b   1.000
_cell.length_c   1.000
_cell.angle_alpha   90.00
_cell.angle_beta   90.00
_cell.angle_gamma   90.00
#
_symmetry.space_group_name_H-M   'P 1'
#
loop_
_entity.id
_entity.type
_entity.pdbx_description
1 polymer ?
#
loop_
_entity_poly.entity_id
_entity_poly.type
_entity_poly.pdbx_seq_one_letter_code
_entity_poly.pdbx_strand_id
1 'polypeptide(L)'
;MIEKAISYDFLICSDECYVDIYESSTEPPIGILECEDITLPKSKSVVFHSLSKRSNLAGLRSGFVSAGEEVIEKLGLYRTYHGVTLPIPSQIASEWAWKDRKHVEENRRNYDQKYKTAISCFESVHNIQRPQGGFYIWLKVPCNDEDFVKTLYEKESVLALPGSYLGKEEKGINPEKDM
;
A
#
# COMPACT_ATOMS: atom_id res chain seq x y z
N MET A 1 16.28 -10.02 -0.57
CA MET A 1 15.31 -10.58 0.41
C MET A 1 14.90 -12.00 0.01
N ILE A 2 14.49 -12.21 -1.25
CA ILE A 2 14.15 -13.52 -1.83
C ILE A 2 15.18 -14.61 -1.53
N GLU A 3 16.47 -14.37 -1.77
CA GLU A 3 17.54 -15.34 -1.46
C GLU A 3 17.55 -15.77 0.02
N LYS A 4 17.29 -14.84 0.94
CA LYS A 4 17.17 -15.16 2.38
C LYS A 4 15.92 -15.96 2.67
N ALA A 5 14.79 -15.62 2.05
CA ALA A 5 13.54 -16.37 2.19
C ALA A 5 13.71 -17.83 1.76
N ILE A 6 14.43 -18.06 0.67
CA ILE A 6 14.78 -19.41 0.21
C ILE A 6 15.74 -20.09 1.20
N SER A 7 16.79 -19.39 1.64
CA SER A 7 17.84 -19.97 2.50
C SER A 7 17.36 -20.32 3.90
N TYR A 8 16.42 -19.53 4.45
CA TYR A 8 15.88 -19.68 5.80
C TYR A 8 14.44 -20.20 5.83
N ASP A 9 13.91 -20.59 4.67
CA ASP A 9 12.59 -21.20 4.50
C ASP A 9 11.43 -20.40 5.13
N PHE A 10 11.29 -19.13 4.75
CA PHE A 10 10.16 -18.30 5.14
C PHE A 10 9.46 -17.70 3.92
N LEU A 11 8.16 -17.39 4.04
CA LEU A 11 7.40 -16.71 3.00
C LEU A 11 7.61 -15.19 3.05
N ILE A 12 7.68 -14.56 1.88
CA ILE A 12 7.60 -13.10 1.72
C ILE A 12 6.17 -12.76 1.34
N CYS A 13 5.44 -12.11 2.25
CA CYS A 13 4.11 -11.58 1.97
C CYS A 13 4.24 -10.11 1.53
N SER A 14 4.27 -9.86 0.23
CA SER A 14 4.36 -8.51 -0.36
C SER A 14 2.96 -7.91 -0.52
N ASP A 15 2.65 -6.88 0.29
CA ASP A 15 1.42 -6.08 0.12
C ASP A 15 1.68 -4.94 -0.87
N GLU A 16 1.23 -5.14 -2.10
CA GLU A 16 1.47 -4.24 -3.24
C GLU A 16 0.19 -3.48 -3.63
N CYS A 17 -0.69 -3.19 -2.66
CA CYS A 17 -1.92 -2.44 -2.90
C CYS A 17 -1.72 -0.99 -3.39
N TYR A 18 -0.51 -0.43 -3.25
CA TYR A 18 -0.16 0.93 -3.67
C TYR A 18 0.73 0.99 -4.91
N VAL A 19 1.06 -0.15 -5.55
CA VAL A 19 2.01 -0.23 -6.67
C VAL A 19 1.62 0.66 -7.86
N ASP A 20 0.32 0.90 -8.05
CA ASP A 20 -0.22 1.77 -9.11
C ASP A 20 -0.32 3.25 -8.72
N ILE A 21 0.10 3.63 -7.51
CA ILE A 21 0.07 5.01 -7.03
C ILE A 21 1.51 5.49 -6.87
N TYR A 22 2.04 6.08 -7.93
CA TYR A 22 3.34 6.71 -8.01
C TYR A 22 3.23 8.00 -8.83
N GLU A 23 4.32 8.77 -8.92
CA GLU A 23 4.34 9.99 -9.72
C GLU A 23 4.17 9.69 -11.22
N SER A 24 3.18 10.28 -11.88
CA SER A 24 2.83 9.86 -13.24
C SER A 24 3.91 10.12 -14.30
N SER A 25 4.86 11.02 -14.01
CA SER A 25 6.01 11.32 -14.87
C SER A 25 7.21 10.39 -14.65
N THR A 26 7.12 9.45 -13.70
CA THR A 26 8.18 8.50 -13.35
C THR A 26 7.84 7.08 -13.79
N GLU A 27 8.84 6.20 -13.77
CA GLU A 27 8.63 4.77 -14.00
C GLU A 27 7.89 4.12 -12.81
N PRO A 28 7.08 3.07 -13.06
CA PRO A 28 6.44 2.31 -12.00
C PRO A 28 7.49 1.72 -11.03
N PRO A 29 7.15 1.61 -9.73
CA PRO A 29 7.98 0.89 -8.79
C PRO A 29 8.05 -0.59 -9.17
N ILE A 30 9.21 -1.21 -8.95
CA ILE A 30 9.44 -2.62 -9.23
C ILE A 30 8.59 -3.48 -8.29
N GLY A 31 7.75 -4.34 -8.85
CA GLY A 31 6.98 -5.34 -8.11
C GLY A 31 7.78 -6.62 -7.87
N ILE A 32 7.38 -7.42 -6.87
CA ILE A 32 8.10 -8.68 -6.57
C ILE A 32 8.02 -9.70 -7.71
N LEU A 33 6.95 -9.65 -8.53
CA LEU A 33 6.78 -10.50 -9.71
C LEU A 33 7.77 -10.18 -10.85
N GLU A 34 8.39 -9.00 -10.82
CA GLU A 34 9.49 -8.67 -11.73
C GLU A 34 10.85 -9.19 -11.22
N CYS A 35 10.92 -9.50 -9.92
CA CYS A 35 12.13 -9.97 -9.25
C CYS A 35 12.22 -11.51 -9.18
N GLU A 36 11.08 -12.21 -9.21
CA GLU A 36 11.01 -13.66 -9.05
C GLU A 36 9.93 -14.27 -9.94
N ASP A 37 10.26 -15.39 -10.61
CA ASP A 37 9.25 -16.26 -11.23
C ASP A 37 8.56 -17.09 -10.13
N ILE A 38 7.37 -16.63 -9.74
CA ILE A 38 6.60 -17.27 -8.67
C ILE A 38 6.07 -18.66 -9.03
N THR A 39 6.13 -19.07 -10.30
CA THR A 39 5.68 -20.40 -10.74
C THR A 39 6.70 -21.49 -10.40
N LEU A 40 7.94 -21.10 -10.06
CA LEU A 40 8.97 -22.05 -9.68
C LEU A 40 8.63 -22.72 -8.33
N PRO A 41 8.87 -24.04 -8.16
CA PRO A 41 8.55 -24.76 -6.92
C PRO A 41 9.22 -24.21 -5.65
N LYS A 42 10.33 -23.47 -5.81
CA LYS A 42 11.09 -22.87 -4.71
C LYS A 42 10.65 -21.45 -4.36
N SER A 43 9.68 -20.89 -5.11
CA SER A 43 9.20 -19.53 -4.87
C SER A 43 8.73 -19.37 -3.43
N LYS A 44 9.14 -18.27 -2.80
CA LYS A 44 8.71 -17.90 -1.45
C LYS A 44 7.82 -16.66 -1.43
N SER A 45 7.52 -16.09 -2.59
CA SER A 45 6.77 -14.85 -2.70
C SER A 45 5.26 -15.09 -2.77
N VAL A 46 4.54 -14.33 -1.95
CA VAL A 46 3.09 -14.22 -1.92
C VAL A 46 2.74 -12.76 -2.08
N VAL A 47 2.08 -12.42 -3.18
CA VAL A 47 1.83 -11.03 -3.59
C VAL A 47 0.36 -10.73 -3.45
N PHE A 48 0.04 -9.61 -2.81
CA PHE A 48 -1.33 -9.15 -2.59
C PHE A 48 -1.57 -7.84 -3.35
N HIS A 49 -2.66 -7.80 -4.13
CA HIS A 49 -3.11 -6.59 -4.80
C HIS A 49 -4.59 -6.31 -4.49
N SER A 50 -4.97 -5.03 -4.57
CA SER A 50 -6.34 -4.59 -4.39
C SER A 50 -6.76 -3.51 -5.38
N LEU A 51 -8.03 -3.56 -5.80
CA LEU A 51 -8.67 -2.48 -6.57
C LEU A 51 -9.00 -1.25 -5.70
N SER A 52 -8.85 -1.35 -4.37
CA SER A 52 -9.29 -0.32 -3.43
C SER A 52 -8.67 1.05 -3.72
N LYS A 53 -7.37 1.07 -4.02
CA LYS A 53 -6.60 2.31 -4.21
C LYS A 53 -6.30 2.57 -5.67
N ARG A 54 -5.86 1.54 -6.40
CA ARG A 54 -5.65 1.54 -7.86
C ARG A 54 -6.83 2.15 -8.62
N SER A 55 -8.05 1.74 -8.28
CA SER A 55 -9.27 2.04 -9.04
C SER A 55 -10.31 2.86 -8.25
N ASN A 56 -9.98 3.34 -7.04
CA ASN A 56 -10.92 4.00 -6.13
C ASN A 56 -12.14 3.13 -5.75
N LEU A 57 -12.00 1.79 -5.76
CA LEU A 57 -13.08 0.83 -5.53
C LEU A 57 -13.01 0.17 -4.13
N ALA A 58 -12.69 0.94 -3.09
CA ALA A 58 -12.53 0.41 -1.74
C ALA A 58 -13.78 -0.34 -1.23
N GLY A 59 -14.97 0.13 -1.60
CA GLY A 59 -16.25 -0.50 -1.26
C GLY A 59 -16.56 -1.80 -2.03
N LEU A 60 -15.88 -2.07 -3.16
CA LEU A 60 -16.10 -3.27 -3.97
C LEU A 60 -15.57 -4.54 -3.27
N ARG A 61 -14.64 -4.37 -2.33
CA ARG A 61 -13.98 -5.45 -1.56
C ARG A 61 -13.34 -6.50 -2.48
N SER A 62 -12.63 -6.03 -3.51
CA SER A 62 -12.00 -6.88 -4.52
C SER A 62 -10.49 -6.67 -4.61
N GLY A 63 -9.79 -7.77 -4.84
CA GLY A 63 -8.35 -7.91 -4.92
C GLY A 63 -7.99 -9.33 -5.35
N PHE A 64 -6.70 -9.60 -5.48
CA PHE A 64 -6.22 -10.96 -5.75
C PHE A 64 -4.91 -11.21 -5.01
N VAL A 65 -4.58 -12.49 -4.91
CA VAL A 65 -3.31 -12.99 -4.39
C VAL A 65 -2.64 -13.81 -5.49
N SER A 66 -1.32 -13.67 -5.62
CA SER A 66 -0.50 -14.45 -6.54
C SER A 66 0.65 -15.08 -5.77
N ALA A 67 0.84 -16.39 -5.91
CA ALA A 67 1.88 -17.13 -5.18
C ALA A 67 2.15 -18.46 -5.90
N GLY A 68 3.17 -19.19 -5.45
CA GLY A 68 3.43 -20.56 -5.89
C GLY A 68 2.25 -21.51 -5.62
N GLU A 69 2.16 -22.55 -6.45
CA GLU A 69 1.04 -23.50 -6.47
C GLU A 69 0.70 -24.07 -5.08
N GLU A 70 1.70 -24.55 -4.34
CA GLU A 70 1.51 -25.12 -2.99
C GLU A 70 0.80 -24.15 -2.03
N VAL A 71 1.15 -22.86 -2.08
CA VAL A 71 0.54 -21.83 -1.23
C VAL A 71 -0.90 -21.56 -1.67
N ILE A 72 -1.14 -21.46 -2.98
CA ILE A 72 -2.47 -21.20 -3.54
C ILE A 72 -3.43 -22.37 -3.25
N GLU A 73 -2.97 -23.62 -3.33
CA GLU A 73 -3.79 -24.80 -3.00
C GLU A 73 -4.23 -24.78 -1.53
N LYS A 74 -3.28 -24.56 -0.61
CA LYS A 74 -3.56 -24.47 0.84
C LYS A 74 -4.50 -23.31 1.15
N LEU A 75 -4.28 -22.15 0.55
CA LEU A 75 -5.12 -20.97 0.73
C LEU A 75 -6.52 -21.20 0.13
N GLY A 76 -6.61 -21.84 -1.04
CA GLY A 76 -7.86 -22.20 -1.69
C GLY A 76 -8.70 -23.12 -0.80
N LEU A 77 -8.10 -24.18 -0.27
CA LEU A 77 -8.76 -25.10 0.66
C LEU A 77 -9.28 -24.35 1.90
N TYR A 78 -8.43 -23.55 2.55
CA TYR A 78 -8.83 -22.75 3.72
C TYR A 78 -10.03 -21.83 3.42
N ARG A 79 -10.03 -21.17 2.25
CA ARG A 79 -11.09 -20.24 1.84
C ARG A 79 -12.45 -20.92 1.62
N THR A 80 -12.48 -22.22 1.33
CA THR A 80 -13.74 -22.96 1.23
C THR A 80 -14.47 -23.03 2.57
N TYR A 81 -13.73 -23.16 3.68
CA TYR A 81 -14.26 -23.18 5.04
C TYR A 81 -14.49 -21.77 5.61
N HIS A 82 -13.59 -20.83 5.30
CA HIS A 82 -13.71 -19.44 5.76
C HIS A 82 -14.88 -18.67 5.10
N GLY A 83 -15.42 -19.18 3.98
CA GLY A 83 -16.66 -18.64 3.38
C GLY A 83 -16.50 -17.28 2.69
N VAL A 84 -15.28 -16.92 2.26
CA VAL A 84 -14.98 -15.63 1.62
C VAL A 84 -15.00 -15.74 0.10
N THR A 85 -16.20 -15.73 -0.49
CA THR A 85 -16.38 -15.71 -1.95
C THR A 85 -16.77 -14.31 -2.43
N LEU A 86 -16.25 -13.92 -3.60
CA LEU A 86 -16.59 -12.64 -4.23
C LEU A 86 -17.88 -12.81 -5.04
N PRO A 87 -18.94 -12.00 -4.84
CA PRO A 87 -20.17 -12.09 -5.64
C PRO A 87 -19.91 -11.89 -7.14
N ILE A 88 -20.66 -12.56 -8.00
CA ILE A 88 -20.51 -12.48 -9.46
C ILE A 88 -20.55 -11.02 -9.97
N PRO A 89 -21.48 -10.14 -9.54
CA PRO A 89 -21.46 -8.74 -9.98
C PRO A 89 -20.15 -8.02 -9.63
N SER A 90 -19.60 -8.29 -8.45
CA SER A 90 -18.29 -7.74 -8.04
C SER A 90 -17.15 -8.31 -8.88
N GLN A 91 -17.20 -9.59 -9.26
CA GLN A 91 -16.21 -10.19 -10.17
C GLN A 91 -16.23 -9.52 -11.55
N ILE A 92 -17.41 -9.29 -12.14
CA ILE A 92 -17.58 -8.61 -13.44
C ILE A 92 -17.04 -7.17 -13.37
N ALA A 93 -17.39 -6.42 -12.33
CA ALA A 93 -16.86 -5.07 -12.11
C ALA A 93 -15.33 -5.08 -11.93
N SER A 94 -14.80 -6.10 -11.24
CA SER A 94 -13.37 -6.26 -11.04
C SER A 94 -12.64 -6.56 -12.34
N GLU A 95 -13.20 -7.42 -13.19
CA GLU A 95 -12.65 -7.74 -14.51
C GLU A 95 -12.48 -6.48 -15.36
N TRP A 96 -13.52 -5.65 -15.43
CA TRP A 96 -13.45 -4.36 -16.12
C TRP A 96 -12.36 -3.46 -15.52
N ALA A 97 -12.33 -3.33 -14.18
CA ALA A 97 -11.36 -2.49 -13.51
C ALA A 97 -9.91 -2.97 -13.71
N TRP A 98 -9.65 -4.27 -13.72
CA TRP A 98 -8.30 -4.81 -14.00
C TRP A 98 -7.85 -4.56 -15.45
N LYS A 99 -8.77 -4.63 -16.41
CA LYS A 99 -8.49 -4.44 -17.84
C LYS A 99 -8.27 -2.98 -18.22
N ASP A 100 -9.02 -2.04 -17.63
CA ASP A 100 -8.88 -0.64 -17.98
C ASP A 100 -7.63 0.00 -17.33
N ARG A 101 -6.72 0.52 -18.15
CA ARG A 101 -5.54 1.26 -17.68
C ARG A 101 -5.77 2.77 -17.64
N LYS A 102 -6.74 3.26 -18.41
CA LYS A 102 -6.99 4.71 -18.56
C LYS A 102 -7.43 5.35 -17.25
N HIS A 103 -8.37 4.74 -16.51
CA HIS A 103 -8.77 5.28 -15.22
C HIS A 103 -7.63 5.28 -14.19
N VAL A 104 -6.69 4.32 -14.28
CA VAL A 104 -5.53 4.26 -13.37
C VAL A 104 -4.56 5.41 -13.64
N GLU A 105 -4.28 5.68 -14.92
CA GLU A 105 -3.47 6.83 -15.34
C GLU A 105 -4.09 8.17 -14.95
N GLU A 106 -5.41 8.31 -15.11
CA GLU A 106 -6.15 9.48 -14.65
C GLU A 106 -6.12 9.62 -13.13
N ASN A 107 -6.30 8.51 -12.39
CA ASN A 107 -6.19 8.49 -10.94
C ASN A 107 -4.80 8.94 -10.45
N ARG A 108 -3.72 8.45 -11.09
CA ARG A 108 -2.35 8.89 -10.80
C ARG A 108 -2.15 10.38 -11.02
N ARG A 109 -2.62 10.92 -12.14
CA ARG A 109 -2.57 12.38 -12.42
C ARG A 109 -3.33 13.20 -11.38
N ASN A 110 -4.45 12.69 -10.88
CA ASN A 110 -5.18 13.33 -9.78
C ASN A 110 -4.37 13.32 -8.48
N TYR A 111 -3.63 12.25 -8.17
CA TYR A 111 -2.71 12.22 -7.02
C TYR A 111 -1.54 13.18 -7.20
N ASP A 112 -1.00 13.36 -8.41
CA ASP A 112 0.04 14.36 -8.66
C ASP A 112 -0.43 15.77 -8.29
N GLN A 113 -1.64 16.14 -8.71
CA GLN A 113 -2.20 17.46 -8.37
C GLN A 113 -2.44 17.60 -6.86
N LYS A 114 -2.93 16.55 -6.20
CA LYS A 114 -3.10 16.55 -4.73
C LYS A 114 -1.76 16.74 -4.02
N TYR A 115 -0.73 16.01 -4.42
CA TYR A 115 0.61 16.16 -3.84
C TYR A 115 1.19 17.54 -4.08
N LYS A 116 1.08 18.07 -5.30
CA LYS A 116 1.53 19.42 -5.63
C LYS A 116 0.87 20.46 -4.72
N THR A 117 -0.45 20.42 -4.59
CA THR A 117 -1.19 21.33 -3.70
C THR A 117 -0.78 21.13 -2.25
N ALA A 118 -0.75 19.90 -1.75
CA ALA A 118 -0.43 19.62 -0.35
C ALA A 118 0.99 20.05 0.01
N ILE A 119 2.00 19.73 -0.81
CA ILE A 119 3.39 20.13 -0.58
C ILE A 119 3.54 21.66 -0.61
N SER A 120 2.83 22.34 -1.53
CA SER A 120 2.87 23.82 -1.58
C SER A 120 2.42 24.49 -0.28
N CYS A 121 1.56 23.84 0.51
CA CYS A 121 1.14 24.35 1.82
C CYS A 121 2.26 24.30 2.87
N PHE A 122 3.30 23.51 2.66
CA PHE A 122 4.40 23.32 3.60
C PHE A 122 5.71 23.98 3.18
N GLU A 123 5.81 24.54 1.97
CA GLU A 123 7.04 25.10 1.40
C GLU A 123 7.74 26.12 2.32
N SER A 124 6.97 26.88 3.12
CA SER A 124 7.51 27.89 4.03
C SER A 124 8.01 27.35 5.37
N VAL A 125 7.70 26.10 5.71
CA VAL A 125 7.96 25.52 7.05
C VAL A 125 8.81 24.26 6.97
N HIS A 126 8.66 23.46 5.91
CA HIS A 126 9.35 22.18 5.75
C HIS A 126 9.71 21.92 4.28
N ASN A 127 10.89 21.32 4.07
CA ASN A 127 11.28 20.79 2.76
C ASN A 127 10.71 19.36 2.58
N ILE A 128 9.40 19.27 2.36
CA ILE A 128 8.72 17.99 2.16
C ILE A 128 8.93 17.51 0.73
N GLN A 129 9.42 16.28 0.58
CA GLN A 129 9.51 15.61 -0.71
C GLN A 129 8.32 14.67 -0.90
N ARG A 130 7.88 14.55 -2.16
CA ARG A 130 6.86 13.57 -2.53
C ARG A 130 7.43 12.15 -2.35
N PRO A 131 6.74 11.25 -1.64
CA PRO A 131 7.13 9.84 -1.59
C PRO A 131 7.06 9.18 -2.96
N GLN A 132 7.90 8.16 -3.19
CA GLN A 132 7.95 7.43 -4.46
C GLN A 132 6.63 6.70 -4.78
N GLY A 133 5.81 6.40 -3.78
CA GLY A 133 4.49 5.82 -3.98
C GLY A 133 3.53 6.04 -2.82
N GLY A 134 2.28 5.63 -3.02
CA GLY A 134 1.18 5.86 -2.08
C GLY A 134 0.60 7.26 -2.16
N PHE A 135 -0.18 7.64 -1.15
CA PHE A 135 -0.87 8.93 -1.09
C PHE A 135 -0.78 9.62 0.28
N TYR A 136 0.19 9.22 1.09
CA TYR A 136 0.45 9.80 2.41
C TYR A 136 1.62 10.79 2.34
N ILE A 137 1.61 11.80 3.19
CA ILE A 137 2.77 12.63 3.51
C ILE A 137 3.17 12.28 4.93
N TRP A 138 4.40 11.82 5.11
CA TRP A 138 4.96 11.59 6.44
C TRP A 138 5.63 12.89 6.91
N LEU A 139 5.06 13.51 7.93
CA LEU A 139 5.53 14.80 8.44
C LEU A 139 6.28 14.60 9.77
N LYS A 140 7.57 14.88 9.75
CA LYS A 140 8.37 14.95 10.96
C LYS A 140 8.05 16.23 11.73
N VAL A 141 7.64 16.10 12.98
CA VAL A 141 7.32 17.21 13.88
C VAL A 141 8.39 17.33 14.98
N PRO A 142 8.73 18.55 15.45
CA PRO A 142 9.78 18.75 16.45
C PRO A 142 9.29 18.52 17.90
N CYS A 143 8.08 18.00 18.08
CA CYS A 143 7.43 17.78 19.37
C CYS A 143 6.80 16.38 19.42
N ASN A 144 6.12 16.08 20.53
CA ASN A 144 5.31 14.86 20.61
C ASN A 144 4.22 14.89 19.52
N ASP A 145 4.15 13.84 18.72
CA ASP A 145 3.26 13.71 17.56
C ASP A 145 1.78 13.59 17.96
N GLU A 146 1.48 12.92 19.07
CA GLU A 146 0.11 12.84 19.60
C GLU A 146 -0.41 14.22 20.03
N ASP A 147 0.40 14.98 20.77
CA ASP A 147 0.05 16.35 21.20
C ASP A 147 -0.09 17.30 19.99
N PHE A 148 0.77 17.14 18.98
CA PHE A 148 0.69 17.90 17.74
C PHE A 148 -0.65 17.64 17.02
N VAL A 149 -1.01 16.37 16.81
CA VAL A 149 -2.25 16.00 16.12
C VAL A 149 -3.49 16.42 16.91
N LYS A 150 -3.49 16.31 18.24
CA LYS A 150 -4.57 16.83 19.09
C LYS A 150 -4.74 18.33 18.93
N THR A 151 -3.64 19.08 19.02
CA THR A 151 -3.65 20.54 18.86
C THR A 151 -4.16 20.94 17.48
N LEU A 152 -3.74 20.22 16.44
CA LEU A 152 -4.14 20.46 15.05
C LEU A 152 -5.66 20.26 14.87
N TYR A 153 -6.24 19.23 15.50
CA TYR A 153 -7.67 19.01 15.49
C TYR A 153 -8.44 20.07 16.29
N GLU A 154 -8.00 20.37 17.52
CA GLU A 154 -8.68 21.32 18.41
C GLU A 154 -8.69 22.75 17.86
N LYS A 155 -7.59 23.19 17.24
CA LYS A 155 -7.43 24.58 16.78
C LYS A 155 -7.83 24.78 15.32
N GLU A 156 -7.52 23.81 14.46
CA GLU A 156 -7.68 23.95 13.01
C GLU A 156 -8.72 22.99 12.42
N SER A 157 -9.33 22.12 13.23
CA SER A 157 -10.26 21.08 12.75
C SER A 157 -9.67 20.14 11.70
N VAL A 158 -8.34 20.01 11.67
CA VAL A 158 -7.63 19.11 10.76
C VAL A 158 -7.31 17.82 11.49
N LEU A 159 -7.78 16.69 10.94
CA LEU A 159 -7.50 15.36 11.46
C LEU A 159 -6.27 14.77 10.76
N ALA A 160 -5.31 14.32 11.56
CA ALA A 160 -4.14 13.58 11.12
C ALA A 160 -3.94 12.33 12.01
N LEU A 161 -2.95 11.50 11.71
CA LEU A 161 -2.63 10.31 12.48
C LEU A 161 -1.24 10.48 13.12
N PRO A 162 -1.11 10.30 14.45
CA PRO A 162 0.20 10.25 15.10
C PRO A 162 1.02 9.09 14.53
N GLY A 163 2.25 9.35 14.09
CA GLY A 163 3.13 8.34 13.50
C GLY A 163 3.44 7.21 14.48
N SER A 164 3.58 7.54 15.76
CA SER A 164 3.81 6.59 16.85
C SER A 164 2.75 5.49 16.95
N TYR A 165 1.53 5.70 16.47
CA TYR A 165 0.46 4.69 16.47
C TYR A 165 0.64 3.60 15.40
N LEU A 166 1.49 3.85 14.40
CA LEU A 166 1.81 2.89 13.33
C LEU A 166 3.03 2.03 13.67
N GLY A 167 3.77 2.38 14.72
CA GLY A 167 4.94 1.65 15.19
C GLY A 167 4.69 0.93 16.51
N LYS A 168 5.41 -0.15 16.73
CA LYS A 168 5.48 -0.82 18.02
C LYS A 168 6.82 -0.50 18.68
N GLU A 169 6.79 -0.04 19.92
CA GLU A 169 8.00 0.18 20.69
C GLU A 169 8.70 -1.16 20.98
N GLU A 170 9.99 -1.24 20.62
CA GLU A 170 10.84 -2.37 20.93
C GLU A 170 12.16 -1.86 21.53
N LYS A 171 12.52 -2.36 22.72
CA LYS A 171 13.72 -1.95 23.47
C LYS A 171 13.84 -0.42 23.68
N GLY A 172 12.72 0.27 23.86
CA GLY A 172 12.70 1.72 24.10
C GLY A 172 12.74 2.58 22.83
N ILE A 173 12.67 1.99 21.64
CA ILE A 173 12.70 2.71 20.37
C ILE A 173 11.40 2.43 19.61
N ASN A 174 10.70 3.48 19.20
CA ASN A 174 9.60 3.39 18.25
C ASN A 174 10.07 3.98 16.91
N PRO A 175 10.27 3.15 15.86
CA PRO A 175 10.82 3.62 14.59
C PRO A 175 9.95 4.69 13.91
N GLU A 176 8.64 4.64 14.11
CA GLU A 176 7.67 5.55 13.48
C GLU A 176 7.51 6.86 14.27
N LYS A 177 8.16 7.00 15.43
CA LYS A 177 8.13 8.24 16.21
C LYS A 177 9.13 9.29 15.70
N ASP A 178 10.25 8.84 15.14
CA ASP A 178 11.40 9.68 14.82
C ASP A 178 11.71 9.80 13.31
N MET A 179 10.98 9.09 12.44
CA MET A 179 11.01 9.26 10.99
C MET A 179 10.28 10.53 10.55
#